data_AF-A0A926UFZ0-F1
#
_entry.id   AF-A0A926UFZ0-F1
#
_cell.length_a   1.000
_cell.length_b   1.000
_cell.length_c   1.000
_cell.angle_alpha   90.00
_cell.angle_beta   90.00
_cell.angle_gamma   90.00
#
_symmetry.space_group_name_H-M   'P 1'
#
loop_
_entity.id
_entity.type
_entity.pdbx_description
1 polymer ?
#
loop_
_entity_poly.entity_id
_entity_poly.type
_entity_poly.pdbx_seq_one_letter_code
_entity_poly.pdbx_strand_id
1 'polypeptide(L)'
;MTTARTPNLPWLGYLAIDDKTKVVVGTCAFKAAPTPDGVVEIAYFTFPQFEGQGYATAMAEKLIAIGVESAEVRHIIAHTLPERNASARILAKVRYAAGRRSRGS
;
A
#
# COMPACT_ATOMS: atom_id res chain seq x y z
N MET A 1 -20.63 21.55 -16.95
CA MET A 1 -19.91 20.39 -17.51
C MET A 1 -18.67 20.15 -16.68
N THR A 2 -18.66 19.11 -15.84
CA THR A 2 -17.49 18.75 -15.02
C THR A 2 -16.60 17.85 -15.86
N THR A 3 -15.43 18.31 -16.26
CA THR A 3 -14.42 17.48 -16.93
C THR A 3 -14.00 16.38 -15.96
N ALA A 4 -14.30 15.12 -16.26
CA ALA A 4 -13.77 14.00 -15.50
C ALA A 4 -12.24 14.02 -15.63
N ARG A 5 -11.53 14.24 -14.52
CA ARG A 5 -10.07 14.10 -14.50
C ARG A 5 -9.74 12.64 -14.77
N THR A 6 -8.89 12.38 -15.76
CA THR A 6 -8.28 11.06 -15.95
C THR A 6 -7.59 10.66 -14.65
N PRO A 7 -7.91 9.50 -14.06
CA PRO A 7 -7.23 9.04 -12.86
C PRO A 7 -5.75 8.82 -13.17
N ASN A 8 -4.89 9.34 -12.30
CA ASN A 8 -3.45 9.19 -12.40
C ASN A 8 -3.05 7.78 -11.93
N LEU A 9 -3.32 6.77 -12.74
CA LEU A 9 -2.96 5.38 -12.44
C LEU A 9 -1.43 5.23 -12.38
N PRO A 10 -0.86 4.45 -11.44
CA PRO A 10 -1.51 3.74 -10.33
C PRO A 10 -1.64 4.57 -9.03
N TRP A 11 -1.36 5.86 -9.08
CA TRP A 11 -1.27 6.77 -7.93
C TRP A 11 -2.65 7.27 -7.44
N LEU A 12 -3.48 6.35 -6.95
CA LEU A 12 -4.82 6.64 -6.45
C LEU A 12 -5.19 5.78 -5.22
N GLY A 13 -6.45 5.88 -4.81
CA GLY A 13 -7.07 5.03 -3.81
C GLY A 13 -7.70 3.76 -4.39
N TYR A 14 -7.71 2.72 -3.57
CA TYR A 14 -8.22 1.39 -3.86
C TYR A 14 -9.12 0.93 -2.70
N LEU A 15 -10.09 0.07 -3.04
CA LEU A 15 -10.87 -0.68 -2.08
C LEU A 15 -10.27 -2.09 -1.94
N ALA A 16 -10.07 -2.53 -0.70
CA ALA A 16 -9.71 -3.92 -0.44
C ALA A 16 -10.98 -4.75 -0.36
N ILE A 17 -11.09 -5.74 -1.25
CA ILE A 17 -12.21 -6.68 -1.29
C ILE A 17 -11.68 -8.04 -0.85
N ASP A 18 -12.34 -8.66 0.13
CA ASP A 18 -12.04 -10.04 0.49
C ASP A 18 -12.59 -10.96 -0.61
N ASP A 19 -11.72 -11.79 -1.19
CA ASP A 19 -12.06 -12.60 -2.36
C ASP A 19 -13.07 -13.71 -2.06
N LYS A 20 -13.21 -14.14 -0.80
CA LYS A 20 -14.13 -15.21 -0.41
C LYS A 20 -15.54 -14.68 -0.18
N THR A 21 -15.64 -13.58 0.54
CA THR A 21 -16.91 -12.96 0.98
C THR A 21 -17.41 -11.90 0.00
N LYS A 22 -16.54 -11.39 -0.88
CA LYS A 22 -16.79 -10.27 -1.79
C LYS A 22 -17.19 -8.97 -1.08
N VAL A 23 -16.81 -8.84 0.20
CA VAL A 23 -17.07 -7.65 1.01
C VAL A 23 -15.86 -6.71 0.96
N VAL A 24 -16.13 -5.40 0.97
CA VAL A 24 -15.10 -4.38 1.16
C VAL A 24 -14.64 -4.38 2.62
N VAL A 25 -13.37 -4.71 2.85
CA VAL A 25 -12.77 -4.87 4.18
C VAL A 25 -11.91 -3.70 4.62
N GLY A 26 -11.64 -2.76 3.72
CA GLY A 26 -10.83 -1.59 4.01
C GLY A 26 -10.52 -0.77 2.77
N THR A 27 -9.67 0.24 2.96
CA THR A 27 -9.17 1.12 1.91
C THR A 27 -7.65 1.17 1.95
N CYS A 28 -7.04 1.37 0.80
CA CYS A 28 -5.60 1.64 0.72
C CYS A 28 -5.31 2.58 -0.46
N ALA A 29 -4.22 3.32 -0.40
CA ALA A 29 -3.91 4.31 -1.42
C ALA A 29 -2.41 4.60 -1.50
N PHE A 30 -1.99 5.06 -2.68
CA PHE A 30 -0.86 5.99 -2.76
C PHE A 30 -1.38 7.38 -2.45
N LYS A 31 -0.71 8.12 -1.56
CA LYS A 31 -1.12 9.49 -1.24
C LYS A 31 -0.95 10.44 -2.43
N ALA A 32 0.06 10.19 -3.26
CA ALA A 32 0.37 10.93 -4.46
C ALA A 32 1.25 10.10 -5.40
N ALA A 33 1.48 10.63 -6.60
CA ALA A 33 2.52 10.15 -7.50
C ALA A 33 3.93 10.30 -6.88
N PRO A 34 4.95 9.59 -7.39
CA PRO A 34 6.32 9.69 -6.91
C PRO A 34 6.81 11.14 -6.85
N THR A 35 7.53 11.49 -5.79
CA THR A 35 8.28 12.76 -5.74
C THR A 35 9.42 12.76 -6.76
N PRO A 36 10.06 13.91 -7.06
CA PRO A 36 11.24 13.95 -7.93
C PRO A 36 12.40 13.03 -7.49
N ASP A 37 12.50 12.72 -6.20
CA ASP A 37 13.48 11.78 -5.64
C ASP A 37 13.01 10.31 -5.72
N GLY A 38 11.85 10.05 -6.32
CA GLY A 38 11.26 8.72 -6.48
C GLY A 38 10.62 8.16 -5.20
N VAL A 39 10.14 9.02 -4.30
CA VAL A 39 9.50 8.58 -3.06
C VAL A 39 7.99 8.52 -3.25
N VAL A 40 7.36 7.40 -2.87
CA VAL A 40 5.90 7.30 -2.76
C VAL A 40 5.50 6.96 -1.33
N GLU A 41 4.39 7.55 -0.88
CA GLU A 41 3.80 7.25 0.40
C GLU A 41 2.53 6.43 0.23
N ILE A 42 2.46 5.30 0.96
CA ILE A 42 1.27 4.46 1.03
C ILE A 42 0.51 4.66 2.33
N ALA A 43 -0.81 4.56 2.25
CA ALA A 43 -1.71 4.53 3.39
C ALA A 43 -2.66 3.33 3.25
N TYR A 44 -3.06 2.75 4.39
CA TYR A 44 -4.04 1.68 4.43
C TYR A 44 -4.84 1.74 5.73
N PHE A 45 -6.09 1.33 5.66
CA PHE A 45 -7.01 1.30 6.76
C PHE A 45 -7.92 0.08 6.63
N THR A 46 -7.89 -0.81 7.62
CA THR A 46 -8.82 -1.94 7.73
C THR A 46 -10.01 -1.48 8.54
N PHE A 47 -11.24 -1.79 8.10
CA PHE A 47 -12.41 -1.42 8.90
C PHE A 47 -12.43 -2.20 10.23
N PRO A 48 -12.95 -1.61 11.32
CA PRO A 48 -12.83 -2.18 12.67
C PRO A 48 -13.28 -3.65 12.78
N GLN A 49 -14.38 -4.04 12.13
CA GLN A 49 -14.87 -5.43 12.17
C GLN A 49 -13.96 -6.46 11.45
N PHE A 50 -12.96 -6.00 10.70
CA PHE A 50 -12.02 -6.84 9.94
C PHE A 50 -10.58 -6.76 10.48
N GLU A 51 -10.33 -6.02 11.56
CA GLU A 51 -9.01 -5.93 12.18
C GLU A 51 -8.51 -7.28 12.71
N GLY A 52 -7.19 -7.42 12.84
CA GLY A 52 -6.57 -8.65 13.36
C GLY A 52 -6.55 -9.84 12.39
N GLN A 53 -7.15 -9.72 11.21
CA GLN A 53 -7.27 -10.81 10.22
C GLN A 53 -6.21 -10.79 9.11
N GLY A 54 -5.29 -9.81 9.14
CA GLY A 54 -4.19 -9.71 8.18
C GLY A 54 -4.44 -8.83 6.95
N TYR A 55 -5.63 -8.26 6.77
CA TYR A 55 -5.95 -7.41 5.62
C TYR A 55 -5.04 -6.18 5.47
N ALA A 56 -4.65 -5.53 6.58
CA ALA A 56 -3.72 -4.40 6.54
C ALA A 56 -2.37 -4.78 5.88
N THR A 57 -1.84 -5.95 6.21
CA THR A 57 -0.61 -6.48 5.59
C THR A 57 -0.81 -6.72 4.10
N ALA A 58 -1.90 -7.40 3.73
CA ALA A 58 -2.19 -7.72 2.33
C ALA A 58 -2.35 -6.45 1.47
N MET A 59 -3.03 -5.42 2.00
CA MET A 59 -3.14 -4.12 1.34
C MET A 59 -1.78 -3.45 1.14
N ALA A 60 -0.93 -3.43 2.18
CA ALA A 60 0.39 -2.85 2.09
C ALA A 60 1.28 -3.58 1.08
N GLU A 61 1.27 -4.92 1.09
CA GLU A 61 2.01 -5.75 0.13
C GLU A 61 1.56 -5.52 -1.31
N LYS A 62 0.24 -5.39 -1.56
CA LYS A 62 -0.29 -5.09 -2.88
C LYS A 62 0.12 -3.71 -3.38
N LEU A 63 0.04 -2.68 -2.54
CA LEU A 63 0.53 -1.35 -2.92
C LEU A 63 2.03 -1.36 -3.17
N ILE A 64 2.80 -2.11 -2.39
CA ILE A 64 4.25 -2.22 -2.61
C ILE A 64 4.52 -2.91 -3.95
N ALA A 65 3.82 -4.00 -4.28
CA ALA A 65 3.94 -4.67 -5.56
C ALA A 65 3.65 -3.72 -6.74
N ILE A 66 2.58 -2.93 -6.65
CA ILE A 66 2.25 -1.91 -7.65
C ILE A 66 3.35 -0.84 -7.75
N GLY A 67 3.84 -0.36 -6.60
CA GLY A 67 4.86 0.70 -6.57
C GLY A 67 6.19 0.27 -7.19
N VAL A 68 6.63 -0.97 -6.93
CA VAL A 68 7.91 -1.47 -7.47
C VAL A 68 7.89 -1.80 -8.96
N GLU A 69 6.71 -1.88 -9.57
CA GLU A 69 6.58 -2.01 -11.04
C GLU A 69 6.89 -0.69 -11.77
N SER A 70 6.80 0.45 -11.08
CA SER A 70 7.17 1.75 -11.65
C SER A 70 8.68 2.00 -11.57
N ALA A 71 9.29 2.32 -12.70
CA ALA A 71 10.71 2.72 -12.77
C ALA A 71 11.01 4.07 -12.07
N GLU A 72 9.98 4.87 -11.78
CA GLU A 72 10.10 6.16 -11.11
C GLU A 72 10.23 6.00 -9.58
N VAL A 73 9.79 4.86 -9.03
CA VAL A 73 9.81 4.61 -7.59
C VAL A 73 11.15 4.05 -7.13
N ARG A 74 11.80 4.78 -6.21
CA ARG A 74 13.01 4.37 -5.51
C ARG A 74 12.75 3.96 -4.07
N HIS A 75 11.81 4.64 -3.40
CA HIS A 75 11.49 4.41 -2.00
C HIS A 75 9.98 4.41 -1.77
N ILE A 76 9.52 3.43 -1.00
CA ILE A 76 8.13 3.35 -0.54
C ILE A 76 8.13 3.57 0.97
N ILE A 77 7.41 4.60 1.40
CA ILE A 77 7.25 4.95 2.81
C ILE A 77 5.79 4.81 3.22
N ALA A 78 5.55 4.68 4.52
CA ALA A 78 4.22 4.75 5.09
C ALA A 78 4.33 5.48 6.42
N HIS A 79 3.56 6.56 6.60
CA HIS A 79 3.42 7.16 7.91
C HIS A 79 2.32 6.46 8.68
N THR A 80 2.70 5.89 9.82
CA THR A 80 1.77 5.29 10.76
C THR A 80 1.22 6.41 11.66
N LEU A 81 -0.09 6.67 11.62
CA LEU A 81 -0.73 7.39 12.72
C LEU A 81 -0.40 6.65 14.03
N PRO A 82 -0.09 7.36 15.12
CA PRO A 82 0.41 6.79 16.37
C PRO A 82 -0.67 6.05 17.19
N GLU A 83 -1.60 5.35 16.54
CA GLU A 83 -2.58 4.51 17.20
C GLU A 83 -2.10 3.04 17.16
N ARG A 84 -1.32 2.70 18.21
CA ARG A 84 -1.01 1.36 18.74
C ARG A 84 -0.66 0.27 17.69
N ASN A 85 0.61 0.30 17.28
CA ASN A 85 1.49 -0.88 17.15
C ASN A 85 1.22 -1.95 16.07
N ALA A 86 0.13 -1.92 15.29
CA ALA A 86 -0.09 -2.91 14.23
C ALA A 86 0.72 -2.60 12.95
N SER A 87 0.72 -1.34 12.53
CA SER A 87 1.32 -0.85 11.28
C SER A 87 2.86 -0.89 11.28
N ALA A 88 3.50 -0.55 12.41
CA ALA A 88 4.95 -0.64 12.55
C ALA A 88 5.49 -2.08 12.40
N ARG A 89 4.77 -3.08 12.95
CA ARG A 89 5.13 -4.51 12.80
C ARG A 89 4.98 -4.99 11.36
N ILE A 90 3.94 -4.51 10.67
CA ILE A 90 3.68 -4.84 9.27
C ILE A 90 4.81 -4.27 8.40
N LEU A 91 5.19 -3.00 8.58
CA LEU A 91 6.28 -2.39 7.82
C LEU A 91 7.63 -3.09 8.04
N ALA A 92 7.93 -3.53 9.26
CA ALA A 92 9.12 -4.34 9.54
C ALA A 92 9.07 -5.69 8.81
N LYS A 93 7.92 -6.37 8.82
CA LYS A 93 7.72 -7.67 8.15
C LYS A 93 7.85 -7.56 6.63
N VAL A 94 7.26 -6.52 6.02
CA VAL A 94 7.30 -6.34 4.55
C VAL A 94 8.68 -5.87 4.09
N ARG A 95 9.36 -4.98 4.82
CA ARG A 95 10.75 -4.58 4.52
C ARG A 95 11.71 -5.77 4.50
N TYR A 96 11.51 -6.77 5.37
CA TYR A 96 12.31 -8.00 5.36
C TYR A 96 12.10 -8.86 4.10
N ALA A 97 10.86 -8.93 3.57
CA ALA A 97 10.58 -9.70 2.36
C ALA A 97 11.17 -9.06 1.10
N ALA A 98 11.12 -7.73 0.98
CA ALA A 98 11.69 -7.00 -0.17
C ALA A 98 13.24 -7.02 -0.21
N GLY A 99 13.91 -7.21 0.93
CA GLY A 99 15.37 -7.30 1.03
C GLY A 99 15.99 -8.61 0.53
N ARG A 100 15.18 -9.58 0.10
CA ARG A 100 15.65 -10.91 -0.37
C ARG A 100 15.72 -11.04 -1.89
N ARG A 101 16.01 -9.97 -2.65
CA ARG A 101 16.50 -10.15 -4.02
C ARG A 101 17.91 -10.72 -3.97
N SER A 102 17.96 -12.03 -4.22
CA SER A 102 19.14 -12.82 -4.55
C SER A 102 20.11 -12.04 -5.44
N ARG A 103 21.32 -11.81 -4.93
CA ARG A 103 22.52 -11.89 -5.77
C ARG A 103 22.52 -13.29 -6.37
N GLY A 104 22.08 -13.41 -7.62
CA GLY A 104 22.08 -14.65 -8.38
C GLY A 104 22.81 -14.41 -9.69
N SER A 105 24.05 -14.92 -9.71
CA SER A 105 24.99 -15.26 -10.80
C SER A 105 25.14 -14.35 -12.01
#